data_AF-A3VHD6-F1
#
_entry.id   AF-A3VHD6-F1
#
_cell.length_a   1.000
_cell.length_b   1.000
_cell.length_c   1.000
_cell.angle_alpha   90.00
_cell.angle_beta   90.00
_cell.angle_gamma   90.00
#
_symmetry.space_group_name_H-M   'P 1'
#
loop_
_entity.id
_entity.type
_entity.pdbx_description
1 polymer ?
#
loop_
_entity_poly.entity_id
_entity_poly.type
_entity_poly.pdbx_seq_one_letter_code
_entity_poly.pdbx_strand_id
1 'polypeptide(L)' 'MLLHHICHKEIHATLSEAELARVYNTPEALLTHPRIAKFARWVAKRPPDFLSRSEGKRRPRR' A
#
# COMPACT_ATOMS: atom_id res chain seq x y z
N MET A 1 3.42 0.87 15.69
CA MET A 1 2.26 0.80 14.77
C MET A 1 2.41 -0.48 13.95
N LEU A 2 1.46 -1.42 14.05
CA LEU A 2 1.51 -2.69 13.34
C LEU A 2 0.94 -2.50 11.93
N LEU A 3 1.77 -1.96 11.02
CA LEU A 3 1.42 -1.91 9.60
C LEU A 3 1.88 -3.22 8.95
N HIS A 4 0.95 -3.97 8.34
CA HIS A 4 1.33 -5.19 7.63
C HIS A 4 2.31 -4.87 6.49
N HIS A 5 3.33 -5.71 6.29
CA HIS A 5 4.33 -5.57 5.22
C HIS A 5 3.71 -5.41 3.83
N ILE A 6 2.56 -6.05 3.59
CA ILE A 6 1.83 -5.95 2.31
C ILE A 6 1.29 -4.53 2.04
N CYS A 7 0.83 -3.82 3.07
CA CYS A 7 0.30 -2.47 2.91
C CYS A 7 1.42 -1.50 2.54
N HIS A 8 2.57 -1.61 3.21
CA HIS A 8 3.75 -0.82 2.89
C HIS A 8 4.23 -1.07 1.45
N LYS A 9 4.27 -2.33 1.02
CA LYS A 9 4.65 -2.68 -0.35
C LYS A 9 3.71 -2.10 -1.41
N GLU A 10 2.39 -2.16 -1.22
CA GLU A 10 1.45 -1.60 -2.20
C GLU A 10 1.55 -0.08 -2.29
N ILE A 11 1.74 0.60 -1.16
CA ILE A 11 1.92 2.05 -1.10
C ILE A 11 3.16 2.43 -1.92
N HIS A 12 4.32 1.82 -1.67
CA HIS A 12 5.55 2.10 -2.45
C HIS A 12 5.52 1.58 -3.89
N ALA A 13 4.66 0.60 -4.21
CA ALA A 13 4.46 0.16 -5.58
C ALA A 13 3.60 1.15 -6.40
N THR A 14 2.74 1.90 -5.72
CA THR A 14 1.77 2.82 -6.33
C THR A 14 2.25 4.26 -6.33
N LEU A 15 2.85 4.71 -5.22
CA LEU A 15 3.27 6.08 -4.99
C LEU A 15 4.78 6.14 -4.80
N SER A 16 5.39 7.18 -5.34
CA SER A 16 6.79 7.51 -5.03
C SER A 16 6.91 8.12 -3.63
N GLU A 17 8.11 8.05 -3.05
CA GLU A 17 8.37 8.63 -1.73
C GLU A 17 8.13 10.14 -1.68
N ALA A 18 8.40 10.85 -2.79
CA ALA A 18 8.14 12.28 -2.92
C ALA A 18 6.64 12.61 -2.91
N GLU A 19 5.81 11.80 -3.57
CA GLU A 19 4.34 11.96 -3.54
C GLU A 19 3.78 11.64 -2.17
N LEU A 20 4.32 10.62 -1.50
CA LEU A 20 3.93 10.26 -0.14
C LEU A 20 4.25 11.39 0.84
N ALA A 21 5.43 12.00 0.72
CA ALA A 21 5.84 13.10 1.61
C ALA A 21 5.08 14.41 1.35
N ARG A 22 4.72 14.70 0.09
CA ARG A 22 4.13 16.00 -0.29
C ARG A 22 2.61 16.01 -0.34
N VAL A 23 2.00 14.95 -0.88
CA VAL A 23 0.57 14.91 -1.22
C VAL A 23 -0.17 13.91 -0.33
N TYR A 24 0.43 12.75 -0.06
CA TYR A 24 -0.20 11.65 0.67
C TYR A 24 0.45 11.40 2.03
N ASN A 25 0.71 12.46 2.78
CA ASN A 25 1.39 12.41 4.08
C ASN A 25 0.48 11.99 5.24
N THR A 26 -0.82 11.80 4.98
CA THR A 26 -1.84 11.41 5.95
C THR A 26 -2.64 10.20 5.43
N PRO A 27 -3.15 9.34 6.32
CA PRO A 27 -3.99 8.20 5.92
C PRO A 27 -5.21 8.60 5.11
N GLU A 28 -5.85 9.72 5.45
CA GLU A 28 -7.01 10.27 4.75
C GLU A 28 -6.63 10.66 3.31
N ALA A 29 -5.49 11.33 3.13
CA ALA A 29 -4.97 11.65 1.81
C ALA A 29 -4.67 10.38 1.01
N LEU A 30 -4.02 9.37 1.61
CA LEU A 30 -3.78 8.07 0.97
C LEU A 30 -5.07 7.43 0.46
N LEU A 31 -6.16 7.51 1.23
CA LEU A 31 -7.47 6.98 0.85
C LEU A 31 -8.16 7.76 -0.28
N THR A 32 -7.72 8.99 -0.59
CA THR A 32 -8.21 9.71 -1.78
C THR A 32 -7.70 9.09 -3.08
N HIS A 33 -6.55 8.40 -3.06
CA HIS A 33 -6.00 7.79 -4.25
C HIS A 33 -6.82 6.55 -4.65
N PRO A 34 -7.42 6.49 -5.86
CA PRO A 34 -8.42 5.47 -6.20
C PRO A 34 -7.87 4.03 -6.14
N ARG A 35 -6.57 3.83 -6.42
CA ARG A 35 -5.91 2.52 -6.30
C ARG A 35 -5.69 2.11 -4.84
N ILE A 36 -5.26 3.04 -3.99
CA ILE A 36 -5.05 2.79 -2.56
C ILE A 36 -6.40 2.56 -1.89
N ALA A 37 -7.43 3.35 -2.22
CA ALA A 37 -8.78 3.19 -1.69
C ALA A 37 -9.36 1.79 -1.96
N LYS A 38 -9.22 1.30 -3.20
CA LYS A 38 -9.64 -0.07 -3.57
C LYS A 38 -8.86 -1.12 -2.79
N PHE A 39 -7.54 -0.94 -2.67
CA PHE A 39 -6.69 -1.83 -1.90
C PHE A 39 -7.05 -1.83 -0.40
N ALA A 40 -7.25 -0.66 0.21
CA ALA A 40 -7.64 -0.52 1.60
C ALA A 40 -9.00 -1.17 1.89
N ARG A 41 -9.99 -0.97 1.02
CA ARG A 41 -11.29 -1.69 1.11
C ARG A 41 -11.15 -3.19 0.97
N TRP A 42 -10.21 -3.65 0.14
CA TRP A 42 -9.91 -5.08 0.00
C TRP A 42 -9.19 -5.61 1.25
N VAL A 43 -8.22 -4.87 1.83
CA VAL A 43 -7.54 -5.19 3.10
C VAL A 43 -8.51 -5.25 4.27
N ALA A 44 -9.43 -4.30 4.38
CA ALA A 44 -10.42 -4.25 5.45
C ALA A 44 -11.34 -5.49 5.51
N LYS A 45 -11.47 -6.23 4.40
CA LYS A 45 -12.24 -7.47 4.32
C LYS A 45 -11.45 -8.72 4.75
N ARG A 46 -10.15 -8.60 5.06
CA ARG A 46 -9.28 -9.73 5.41
C ARG A 46 -9.00 -9.76 6.92
N PRO A 47 -8.79 -10.95 7.50
CA PRO A 47 -8.45 -11.06 8.91
C PRO A 47 -7.09 -10.40 9.20
N PRO A 48 -6.87 -9.94 10.45
CA PRO A 48 -5.63 -9.24 10.83
C PRO A 48 -4.37 -10.09 10.66
N ASP A 49 -4.46 -11.42 10.75
CA ASP A 49 -3.34 -12.34 10.50
C ASP A 49 -3.07 -12.63 9.01
N PHE A 50 -3.76 -11.95 8.10
CA PHE A 50 -3.71 -12.30 6.67
C PHE A 50 -2.44 -11.79 5.98
N LEU A 51 -1.48 -12.69 5.84
CA LEU A 51 -0.28 -12.50 5.03
C LEU A 51 -0.57 -12.82 3.55
N SER A 52 -0.84 -11.81 2.74
CA SER A 52 -0.87 -11.97 1.27
C SER A 52 0.46 -11.55 0.65
N ARG A 53 0.88 -12.31 -0.37
CA ARG A 53 1.98 -11.93 -1.25
C ARG A 53 1.53 -10.72 -2.07
N SER A 54 2.06 -9.55 -1.73
CA SER A 54 2.05 -8.41 -2.64
C SER A 54 2.83 -8.84 -3.89
N GLU A 55 2.24 -8.70 -5.07
CA GLU A 55 2.99 -8.76 -6.34
C GLU A 55 3.89 -7.52 -6.41
N GLY A 56 4.95 -7.53 -5.61
CA GLY A 56 6.02 -6.55 -5.73
C GLY A 56 6.59 -6.67 -7.14
N LYS A 57 6.81 -5.52 -7.81
CA LYS A 57 7.49 -5.41 -9.10
C LYS A 57 8.57 -6.49 -9.17
N ARG A 58 8.38 -7.48 -10.05
CA ARG A 58 9.37 -8.53 -10.31
C ARG A 58 10.69 -7.82 -10.59
N ARG A 59 11.61 -7.81 -9.62
CA ARG A 59 12.99 -7.36 -9.87
C ARG A 59 13.53 -8.26 -10.97
N PRO A 60 14.00 -7.70 -12.12
CA PRO A 60 14.66 -8.53 -13.10
C PRO A 60 15.88 -9.16 -12.42
N ARG A 61 15.95 -10.49 -12.45
CA ARG A 61 17.13 -11.22 -12.01
C ARG A 61 18.27 -10.80 -12.93
N ARG A 62 19.32 -10.22 -12.35
CA ARG A 62 20.59 -9.93 -13.02
C ARG A 62 21.53 -11.11 -12.80
#